data_AF-A0A318SID5-F1
#
_entry.id   AF-A0A318SID5-F1
#
_cell.length_a   1.000
_cell.length_b   1.000
_cell.length_c   1.000
_cell.angle_alpha   90.00
_cell.angle_beta   90.00
_cell.angle_gamma   90.00
#
_symmetry.space_group_name_H-M   'P 1'
#
loop_
_entity.id
_entity.type
_entity.pdbx_description
1 polymer ?
#
loop_
_entity_poly.entity_id
_entity_poly.type
_entity_poly.pdbx_seq_one_letter_code
_entity_poly.pdbx_strand_id
1 'polypeptide(L)'
;MTTAQRSPVLPDAPPVADTLKGFAIATWWGLVAPARTPHEVIARLNQAFVAALQAPETKTRFARLLADPVSGSPQEFAQFMQRELAKYQQVVKTTGAKID
;
A
#
# COMPACT_ATOMS: atom_id res chain seq x y z
N MET A 1 -6.51 -6.92 13.35
CA MET A 1 -5.92 -6.03 12.33
C MET A 1 -6.60 -6.23 10.99
N THR A 2 -6.71 -5.20 10.15
CA THR A 2 -7.50 -5.24 8.91
C THR A 2 -6.67 -5.59 7.65
N THR A 3 -5.35 -5.70 7.80
CA THR A 3 -4.46 -6.30 6.80
C THR A 3 -4.72 -7.79 6.68
N ALA A 4 -4.41 -8.37 5.52
CA ALA A 4 -4.60 -9.81 5.28
C ALA A 4 -3.62 -10.68 6.08
N GLN A 5 -2.46 -10.12 6.44
CA GLN A 5 -1.37 -10.81 7.15
C GLN A 5 -1.05 -10.07 8.44
N ARG A 6 -0.42 -10.80 9.39
CA ARG A 6 0.09 -10.22 10.63
C ARG A 6 1.14 -9.16 10.32
N SER A 7 1.01 -8.00 10.95
CA SER A 7 2.05 -6.97 10.86
C SER A 7 3.17 -7.30 11.86
N PRO A 8 4.44 -7.22 11.45
CA PRO A 8 5.58 -7.44 12.35
C PRO A 8 5.60 -6.47 13.55
N VAL A 9 5.00 -5.28 13.41
CA VAL A 9 4.93 -4.29 14.49
C VAL A 9 3.79 -4.52 15.48
N LEU A 10 2.86 -5.44 15.17
CA LEU A 10 1.74 -5.80 16.03
C LEU A 10 1.45 -7.31 15.95
N PRO A 11 2.42 -8.17 16.30
CA PRO A 11 2.35 -9.61 16.01
C PRO A 11 1.23 -10.33 16.75
N ASP A 12 0.80 -9.83 17.91
CA ASP A 12 -0.20 -10.50 18.76
C ASP A 12 -1.65 -10.27 18.29
N ALA A 13 -1.92 -9.21 17.53
CA ALA A 13 -3.27 -8.93 17.05
C ALA A 13 -3.59 -9.78 15.80
N PRO A 14 -4.59 -10.68 15.84
CA PRO A 14 -4.94 -11.50 14.68
C PRO A 14 -5.55 -10.66 13.53
N PRO A 15 -5.34 -11.07 12.27
CA PRO A 15 -6.09 -10.55 11.12
C PRO A 15 -7.59 -10.78 11.23
N VAL A 16 -8.40 -9.83 10.77
CA VAL A 16 -9.85 -10.04 10.57
C VAL A 16 -10.09 -11.15 9.54
N ALA A 17 -9.15 -11.36 8.62
CA ALA A 17 -9.18 -12.45 7.64
C ALA A 17 -9.28 -13.86 8.28
N ASP A 18 -8.82 -14.03 9.51
CA ASP A 18 -8.89 -15.30 10.26
C ASP A 18 -10.35 -15.70 10.56
N THR A 19 -11.25 -14.72 10.71
CA THR A 19 -12.68 -14.94 10.98
C THR A 19 -13.57 -14.65 9.78
N LEU A 20 -13.23 -13.63 8.98
CA LEU A 20 -13.93 -13.26 7.75
C LEU A 20 -13.00 -13.44 6.55
N LYS A 21 -13.07 -14.63 5.93
CA LYS A 21 -12.24 -14.99 4.77
C LYS A 21 -12.31 -13.93 3.67
N GLY A 22 -11.16 -13.54 3.16
CA GLY A 22 -11.03 -12.54 2.08
C GLY A 22 -11.09 -11.09 2.54
N PHE A 23 -11.28 -10.81 3.83
CA PHE A 23 -11.25 -9.45 4.35
C PHE A 23 -9.81 -8.89 4.33
N ALA A 24 -9.61 -7.79 3.59
CA ALA A 24 -8.35 -7.04 3.58
C ALA A 24 -8.59 -5.57 3.20
N ILE A 25 -8.53 -4.70 4.21
CA ILE A 25 -8.64 -3.24 4.05
C ILE A 25 -7.47 -2.63 4.81
N ALA A 26 -6.43 -2.23 4.08
CA ALA A 26 -5.26 -1.58 4.62
C ALA A 26 -5.16 -0.16 4.05
N THR A 27 -4.85 0.80 4.91
CA THR A 27 -4.43 2.13 4.46
C THR A 27 -3.05 2.01 3.83
N TRP A 28 -2.87 2.63 2.67
CA TRP A 28 -1.59 2.65 1.96
C TRP A 28 -1.27 4.06 1.50
N TRP A 29 0.03 4.29 1.31
CA TRP A 29 0.57 5.50 0.71
C TRP A 29 1.48 5.12 -0.43
N GLY A 30 1.57 6.00 -1.42
CA GLY A 30 2.47 5.81 -2.54
C GLY A 30 2.72 7.12 -3.26
N LEU A 31 3.61 7.05 -4.24
CA LEU A 31 4.07 8.20 -5.00
C LEU A 31 3.67 8.03 -6.45
N VAL A 32 3.15 9.11 -7.02
CA VAL A 32 2.76 9.20 -8.42
C VAL A 32 3.43 10.43 -9.03
N ALA A 33 3.68 10.36 -10.33
CA ALA A 33 4.24 11.45 -11.12
C ALA A 33 3.27 11.81 -12.26
N PRO A 34 3.40 12.97 -12.91
CA PRO A 34 2.62 13.31 -14.10
C PRO A 34 2.63 12.20 -15.15
N ALA A 35 1.50 11.98 -15.84
CA ALA A 35 1.31 10.82 -16.73
C ALA A 35 2.35 10.70 -17.87
N ARG A 36 2.99 11.81 -18.25
CA ARG A 36 3.99 11.86 -19.32
C ARG A 36 5.42 12.03 -18.80
N THR A 37 5.67 11.77 -17.51
CA THR A 37 7.04 11.75 -16.98
C THR A 37 7.86 10.68 -17.73
N PRO A 38 9.05 11.03 -18.25
CA PRO A 38 9.88 10.07 -18.97
C PRO A 38 10.26 8.85 -18.15
N HIS A 39 10.39 7.70 -18.80
CA HIS A 39 10.62 6.42 -18.13
C HIS A 39 11.92 6.41 -17.33
N GLU A 40 12.99 7.02 -17.86
CA GLU A 40 14.27 7.13 -17.16
C GLU A 40 14.17 7.95 -15.87
N VAL A 41 13.30 8.97 -15.83
CA VAL A 41 13.05 9.75 -14.62
C VAL A 41 12.30 8.90 -13.59
N ILE A 42 11.29 8.15 -14.01
CA ILE A 42 10.56 7.21 -13.14
C ILE A 42 11.51 6.16 -12.56
N ALA A 43 12.38 5.58 -13.39
CA ALA A 43 13.35 4.58 -12.96
C ALA A 43 14.30 5.15 -11.90
N ARG A 44 14.85 6.35 -12.14
CA ARG A 44 15.74 7.02 -11.18
C ARG A 44 15.03 7.34 -9.86
N LEU A 45 13.80 7.84 -9.91
CA LEU A 45 13.01 8.12 -8.71
C LEU A 45 12.72 6.83 -7.94
N ASN A 46 12.25 5.78 -8.61
CA ASN A 46 11.97 4.50 -7.98
C ASN A 46 13.23 3.94 -7.28
N GLN A 47 14.38 3.95 -7.94
CA GLN A 47 15.64 3.51 -7.34
C GLN A 47 15.97 4.29 -6.05
N ALA A 48 15.81 5.62 -6.08
CA ALA A 48 16.05 6.46 -4.91
C ALA A 48 15.07 6.16 -3.76
N PHE A 49 13.79 5.96 -4.06
CA PHE A 49 12.77 5.64 -3.05
C PHE A 49 12.98 4.25 -2.44
N VAL A 50 13.31 3.25 -3.26
CA VAL A 50 13.64 1.90 -2.77
C VAL A 50 14.83 1.97 -1.83
N ALA A 51 15.90 2.68 -2.20
CA ALA A 51 17.06 2.87 -1.32
C ALA A 51 16.68 3.57 0.00
N ALA A 52 15.86 4.62 -0.05
CA ALA A 52 15.40 5.34 1.13
C ALA A 52 14.54 4.48 2.08
N LEU A 53 13.64 3.64 1.54
CA LEU A 53 12.82 2.71 2.33
C LEU A 53 13.66 1.60 2.99
N GLN A 54 14.81 1.26 2.41
CA GLN A 54 15.72 0.28 2.98
C GLN A 54 16.61 0.84 4.11
N ALA A 55 16.71 2.16 4.24
CA ALA A 55 17.53 2.80 5.27
C ALA A 55 17.02 2.45 6.69
N PRO A 56 17.91 2.09 7.64
CA PRO A 56 17.51 1.69 9.00
C PRO A 56 16.69 2.74 9.74
N GLU A 57 17.02 4.02 9.57
CA GLU A 57 16.27 5.11 10.18
C GLU A 57 14.85 5.20 9.63
N THR A 58 14.66 5.04 8.32
CA THR A 58 13.34 5.02 7.69
C THR A 58 12.50 3.87 8.23
N LYS A 59 13.06 2.64 8.27
CA LYS A 59 12.38 1.48 8.84
C LYS A 59 11.96 1.71 10.29
N THR A 60 12.85 2.30 11.09
CA THR A 60 12.57 2.65 12.50
C THR A 60 11.43 3.65 12.62
N ARG A 61 11.43 4.70 11.79
CA ARG A 61 10.37 5.72 11.80
C ARG A 61 9.02 5.16 11.36
N PHE A 62 9.00 4.34 10.31
CA PHE A 62 7.79 3.65 9.84
C PHE A 62 7.22 2.73 10.91
N ALA A 63 8.06 1.93 11.58
CA ALA A 63 7.62 1.06 12.67
C ALA A 63 6.96 1.83 13.82
N ARG A 64 7.48 3.01 14.18
CA ARG A 64 6.85 3.89 15.19
C ARG A 64 5.48 4.44 14.77
N LEU A 65 5.23 4.52 13.47
CA LEU A 65 3.95 4.94 12.90
C LEU A 65 3.01 3.74 12.63
N LEU A 66 3.39 2.53 13.06
CA LEU A 66 2.70 1.29 12.75
C LEU A 66 2.51 1.06 11.24
N ALA A 67 3.49 1.51 10.45
CA ALA A 67 3.50 1.38 9.00
C ALA A 67 4.61 0.42 8.58
N ASP A 68 4.32 -0.45 7.62
CA ASP A 68 5.30 -1.35 7.02
C ASP A 68 5.80 -0.74 5.70
N PRO A 69 7.11 -0.44 5.55
CA PRO A 69 7.64 0.09 4.30
C PRO A 69 7.61 -1.00 3.22
N VAL A 70 6.88 -0.73 2.13
CA VAL A 70 6.79 -1.64 0.98
C VAL A 70 7.57 -1.03 -0.18
N SER A 71 8.54 -1.79 -0.70
CA SER A 71 9.29 -1.45 -1.91
C SER A 71 8.91 -2.36 -3.07
N GLY A 72 8.94 -1.84 -4.29
CA GLY A 72 8.69 -2.60 -5.50
C GLY A 72 8.95 -1.75 -6.75
N SER A 73 8.70 -2.33 -7.91
CA SER A 73 8.78 -1.67 -9.21
C SER A 73 7.58 -0.72 -9.44
N PRO A 74 7.73 0.29 -10.33
CA PRO A 74 6.61 1.13 -10.75
C PRO A 74 5.43 0.32 -11.31
N GLN A 75 5.71 -0.77 -12.03
CA GLN A 75 4.71 -1.65 -12.63
C GLN A 75 3.91 -2.42 -11.58
N GLU A 76 4.57 -2.97 -10.56
CA GLU A 76 3.90 -3.65 -9.45
C GLU A 76 2.98 -2.68 -8.69
N PHE A 77 3.43 -1.44 -8.47
CA PHE A 77 2.62 -0.42 -7.82
C PHE A 77 1.42 0.00 -8.69
N ALA A 78 1.60 0.13 -10.00
CA ALA A 78 0.50 0.40 -10.93
C ALA A 78 -0.56 -0.71 -10.90
N GLN A 79 -0.15 -1.98 -10.90
CA GLN A 79 -1.06 -3.12 -10.78
C GLN A 79 -1.77 -3.13 -9.42
N PHE A 80 -1.07 -2.77 -8.34
CA PHE A 80 -1.68 -2.62 -7.02
C PHE A 80 -2.78 -1.55 -7.01
N MET A 81 -2.52 -0.36 -7.55
CA MET A 81 -3.53 0.70 -7.64
C MET A 81 -4.74 0.26 -8.46
N GLN A 82 -4.56 -0.47 -9.56
CA GLN A 82 -5.66 -1.01 -10.35
C GLN A 82 -6.54 -1.99 -9.56
N ARG A 83 -5.92 -2.88 -8.76
CA ARG A 83 -6.65 -3.81 -7.89
C ARG A 83 -7.42 -3.09 -6.79
N GLU A 84 -6.81 -2.10 -6.14
CA GLU A 84 -7.48 -1.30 -5.12
C GLU A 84 -8.65 -0.51 -5.70
N LEU A 85 -8.47 0.12 -6.87
CA LEU A 85 -9.53 0.82 -7.57
C LEU A 85 -10.71 -0.12 -7.87
N ALA A 86 -10.45 -1.30 -8.44
CA ALA A 86 -11.49 -2.27 -8.75
C ALA A 86 -12.25 -2.73 -7.48
N LYS A 87 -11.51 -3.00 -6.40
CA LYS A 87 -12.08 -3.37 -5.09
C LYS A 87 -13.03 -2.29 -4.57
N TYR A 88 -12.58 -1.04 -4.50
CA TYR A 88 -13.41 0.03 -3.93
C TYR A 88 -14.53 0.48 -4.86
N GLN A 89 -14.36 0.38 -6.19
CA GLN A 89 -15.47 0.57 -7.13
C GLN A 89 -16.63 -0.40 -6.84
N GLN A 90 -16.32 -1.67 -6.57
CA GLN A 90 -17.34 -2.66 -6.21
C GLN A 90 -18.03 -2.30 -4.89
N VAL A 91 -17.27 -1.88 -3.87
CA VAL A 91 -17.81 -1.47 -2.58
C VAL A 91 -18.80 -0.31 -2.76
N VAL A 92 -18.38 0.77 -3.43
CA VAL A 92 -19.22 1.96 -3.67
C VAL A 92 -20.50 1.61 -4.41
N LYS A 93 -20.41 0.79 -5.47
CA LYS A 93 -21.59 0.35 -6.24
C LYS A 93 -22.55 -0.48 -5.39
N THR A 94 -22.03 -1.33 -4.51
CA THR A 94 -22.84 -2.24 -3.69
C THR A 94 -23.54 -1.49 -2.55
N THR A 95 -22.86 -0.53 -1.93
CA THR A 95 -23.39 0.18 -0.75
C THR A 95 -24.22 1.41 -1.11
N GLY A 96 -24.08 1.95 -2.33
CA GLY A 96 -24.67 3.23 -2.71
C GLY A 96 -23.99 4.43 -2.07
N ALA A 97 -22.79 4.25 -1.51
CA ALA A 97 -22.01 5.34 -0.92
C ALA A 97 -21.76 6.47 -1.93
N LYS A 98 -21.83 7.71 -1.46
CA LYS A 98 -21.58 8.93 -2.24
C LYS A 98 -20.62 9.82 -1.46
N ILE A 99 -19.87 10.65 -2.19
CA ILE A 99 -19.20 11.81 -1.61
C ILE A 99 -20.28 12.90 -1.51
N ASP A 100 -20.35 13.55 -0.35
CA ASP A 100 -21.22 14.68 -0.04
C ASP A 100 -20.85 15.96 -0.82
#